data_AF-A0A7C0X0L2-F1
#
_entry.id   AF-A0A7C0X0L2-F1
#
_cell.length_a   1.000
_cell.length_b   1.000
_cell.length_c   1.000
_cell.angle_alpha   90.00
_cell.angle_beta   90.00
_cell.angle_gamma   90.00
#
_symmetry.space_group_name_H-M   'P 1'
#
loop_
_entity.id
_entity.type
_entity.pdbx_description
1 polymer ?
#
loop_
_entity_poly.entity_id
_entity_poly.type
_entity_poly.pdbx_seq_one_letter_code
_entity_poly.pdbx_strand_id
1 'polypeptide(L)'
;MKMIVVKGRIEDDILERIAIRLGMFVDGFREVTATHSSTNVVVEGDLWSALRILIEEGCEVEAIHVWDNGRMKTLEMFTCEQLGKETIKFDEEVAG
;
A
#
# COMPACT_ATOMS: atom_id res chain seq x y z
N MET A 1 -2.20 -4.86 -11.05
CA MET A 1 -1.07 -4.65 -10.11
C MET A 1 -1.38 -3.43 -9.27
N LYS A 2 -0.97 -3.41 -7.99
CA LYS A 2 -1.24 -2.31 -7.07
C LYS A 2 0.06 -1.89 -6.40
N MET A 3 0.28 -0.59 -6.27
CA MET A 3 1.45 -0.01 -5.61
C MET A 3 0.96 0.86 -4.46
N ILE A 4 1.42 0.58 -3.24
CA ILE A 4 1.17 1.38 -2.05
C ILE A 4 2.38 2.29 -1.86
N VAL A 5 2.16 3.59 -1.74
CA VAL A 5 3.18 4.58 -1.46
C VAL A 5 3.10 4.94 0.02
N VAL A 6 4.17 4.66 0.75
CA VAL A 6 4.35 5.06 2.15
C VAL A 6 5.15 6.37 2.17
N LYS A 7 4.66 7.29 2.99
CA LYS A 7 5.26 8.61 3.20
C LYS A 7 6.61 8.46 3.89
N GLY A 8 7.63 9.10 3.32
CA GLY A 8 8.98 9.08 3.87
C GLY A 8 9.74 7.79 3.55
N ARG A 9 11.05 7.85 3.77
CA ARG A 9 11.93 6.69 3.69
C ARG A 9 11.80 5.87 4.97
N ILE A 10 11.50 4.58 4.84
CA ILE A 10 11.60 3.61 5.93
C ILE A 10 13.07 3.23 6.13
N GLU A 11 13.52 3.14 7.39
CA GLU A 11 14.87 2.68 7.73
C GLU A 11 15.11 1.23 7.31
N ASP A 12 16.35 0.87 6.94
CA ASP A 12 16.63 -0.40 6.25
C ASP A 12 16.29 -1.64 7.10
N ASP A 13 16.41 -1.56 8.42
CA ASP A 13 16.04 -2.63 9.37
C ASP A 13 14.52 -2.83 9.47
N ILE A 14 13.75 -1.74 9.45
CA ILE A 14 12.29 -1.78 9.40
C ILE A 14 11.82 -2.26 8.03
N LEU A 15 12.49 -1.82 6.96
CA LEU A 15 12.19 -2.23 5.59
C LEU A 15 12.34 -3.74 5.40
N GLU A 16 13.43 -4.33 5.92
CA GLU A 16 13.66 -5.77 5.89
C GLU A 16 12.56 -6.52 6.64
N ARG A 17 12.19 -6.05 7.85
CA ARG A 17 11.08 -6.62 8.63
C ARG A 17 9.76 -6.58 7.86
N ILE A 18 9.43 -5.45 7.24
CA ILE A 18 8.23 -5.28 6.43
C ILE A 18 8.26 -6.24 5.23
N ALA A 19 9.38 -6.31 4.50
CA ALA A 19 9.52 -7.19 3.34
C ALA A 19 9.27 -8.66 3.71
N ILE A 20 9.83 -9.12 4.85
CA ILE A 20 9.63 -10.48 5.37
C ILE A 20 8.15 -10.72 5.70
N ARG A 21 7.52 -9.81 6.47
CA ARG A 21 6.11 -9.95 6.87
C ARG A 21 5.19 -9.96 5.65
N LEU A 22 5.41 -9.07 4.69
CA LEU A 22 4.64 -9.03 3.44
C LEU A 22 4.81 -10.33 2.66
N GLY A 23 6.04 -10.82 2.48
CA GLY A 23 6.30 -12.08 1.77
C GLY A 23 5.70 -13.31 2.44
N MET A 24 5.52 -13.28 3.77
CA MET A 24 4.90 -14.39 4.52
C MET A 24 3.37 -14.37 4.51
N PHE A 25 2.76 -13.17 4.55
CA PHE A 25 1.34 -13.02 4.88
C PHE A 25 0.50 -12.36 3.78
N VAL A 26 1.10 -11.86 2.71
CA VAL A 26 0.40 -11.18 1.62
C VAL A 26 0.54 -11.98 0.33
N ASP A 27 -0.56 -12.57 -0.11
CA ASP A 27 -0.59 -13.27 -1.39
C ASP A 27 -0.42 -12.27 -2.55
N GLY A 28 0.51 -12.58 -3.44
CA GLY A 28 0.91 -11.72 -4.55
C GLY A 28 1.78 -10.52 -4.16
N PHE A 29 2.44 -10.52 -2.99
CA PHE A 29 3.53 -9.57 -2.73
C PHE A 29 4.66 -9.72 -3.77
N ARG A 30 5.17 -8.60 -4.29
CA ARG A 30 6.22 -8.59 -5.32
C ARG A 30 7.51 -8.00 -4.81
N GLU A 31 7.46 -6.77 -4.33
CA GLU A 31 8.64 -6.04 -3.89
C GLU A 31 8.27 -4.90 -2.96
N VAL A 32 9.27 -4.48 -2.18
CA VAL A 32 9.25 -3.21 -1.45
C VAL A 32 10.55 -2.46 -1.74
N THR A 33 10.44 -1.20 -2.08
CA THR A 33 11.55 -0.36 -2.53
C THR A 33 11.52 0.98 -1.82
N ALA A 34 12.55 1.28 -1.04
CA ALA A 34 12.73 2.58 -0.42
C ALA A 34 13.46 3.54 -1.36
N THR A 35 12.93 4.75 -1.52
CA THR A 35 13.58 5.88 -2.19
C THR A 35 14.08 6.88 -1.15
N HIS A 36 14.66 8.00 -1.60
CA HIS A 36 15.06 9.10 -0.72
C HIS A 36 13.90 9.73 0.08
N SER A 37 12.65 9.64 -0.40
CA SER A 37 11.51 10.40 0.13
C SER A 37 10.24 9.59 0.36
N SER A 38 10.19 8.34 -0.11
CA SER A 38 9.02 7.47 0.00
C SER A 38 9.43 6.01 -0.02
N THR A 39 8.53 5.12 0.40
CA THR A 39 8.70 3.67 0.26
C THR A 39 7.54 3.09 -0.53
N ASN A 40 7.84 2.36 -1.60
CA ASN A 40 6.84 1.78 -2.49
C ASN A 40 6.71 0.29 -2.22
N VAL A 41 5.48 -0.20 -2.08
CA VAL A 41 5.17 -1.63 -1.88
C VAL A 41 4.29 -2.10 -3.03
N VAL A 42 4.73 -3.13 -3.76
CA VAL A 42 4.01 -3.64 -4.93
C VAL A 42 3.34 -4.97 -4.61
N VAL A 43 2.04 -5.06 -4.88
CA VAL A 43 1.22 -6.25 -4.67
C VAL A 43 0.30 -6.52 -5.88
N GLU A 44 0.11 -7.78 -6.24
CA GLU A 44 -0.77 -8.18 -7.34
C GLU A 44 -2.18 -8.55 -6.87
N GLY A 45 -2.30 -9.11 -5.66
CA GLY A 45 -3.56 -9.61 -5.11
C GLY A 45 -4.02 -8.82 -3.89
N ASP A 46 -3.52 -9.24 -2.72
CA ASP A 46 -4.07 -8.90 -1.42
C ASP A 46 -3.63 -7.51 -0.93
N LEU A 47 -4.40 -6.50 -1.30
CA LEU A 47 -4.17 -5.12 -0.87
C LEU A 47 -4.40 -4.92 0.63
N TRP A 48 -5.41 -5.58 1.20
CA TRP A 48 -5.84 -5.33 2.57
C TRP A 48 -4.86 -5.87 3.59
N SER A 49 -4.34 -7.09 3.39
CA SER A 49 -3.30 -7.64 4.26
C SER A 49 -2.02 -6.82 4.19
N ALA A 50 -1.66 -6.31 3.01
CA ALA A 50 -0.51 -5.41 2.85
C ALA A 50 -0.71 -4.10 3.63
N LEU A 51 -1.86 -3.43 3.48
CA LEU A 51 -2.17 -2.22 4.23
C LEU A 51 -2.15 -2.46 5.74
N ARG A 52 -2.75 -3.57 6.20
CA ARG A 52 -2.74 -3.92 7.62
C ARG A 52 -1.32 -4.03 8.17
N ILE A 53 -0.45 -4.76 7.49
CA ILE A 53 0.95 -4.93 7.92
C ILE A 53 1.66 -3.59 7.98
N LEU A 54 1.50 -2.73 6.96
CA LEU A 54 2.11 -1.40 6.94
C LEU A 54 1.64 -0.54 8.12
N ILE A 55 0.33 -0.53 8.40
CA ILE A 55 -0.23 0.23 9.53
C ILE A 55 0.26 -0.32 10.88
N GLU A 56 0.30 -1.65 11.04
CA GLU A 56 0.82 -2.29 12.26
C GLU A 56 2.31 -1.97 12.49
N GLU A 57 3.06 -1.76 11.42
CA GLU A 57 4.47 -1.34 11.45
C GLU A 57 4.65 0.18 11.61
N GLY A 58 3.57 0.93 11.81
CA GLY A 58 3.59 2.38 12.03
C GLY A 58 3.79 3.21 10.76
N CYS A 59 3.60 2.64 9.58
CA CYS A 59 3.75 3.35 8.31
C CYS A 59 2.55 4.26 8.02
N GLU A 60 2.83 5.47 7.53
CA GLU A 60 1.80 6.38 7.01
C GLU A 60 1.67 6.17 5.49
N VAL A 61 0.54 5.64 5.03
CA VAL A 61 0.27 5.45 3.59
C VAL A 61 -0.20 6.77 2.97
N GLU A 62 0.48 7.21 1.92
CA GLU A 62 0.22 8.45 1.20
C GLU A 62 -0.72 8.24 0.01
N ALA A 63 -0.50 7.18 -0.77
CA ALA A 63 -1.30 6.89 -1.96
C ALA A 63 -1.33 5.39 -2.27
N ILE A 64 -2.35 4.95 -3.01
CA ILE A 64 -2.36 3.63 -3.65
C ILE A 64 -2.61 3.80 -5.14
N HIS A 65 -1.68 3.36 -5.98
CA HIS A 65 -1.85 3.29 -7.42
C HIS A 65 -2.34 1.90 -7.83
N VAL A 66 -3.46 1.83 -8.54
CA VAL A 66 -4.05 0.59 -9.07
C VAL A 66 -3.93 0.61 -10.59
N TRP A 67 -3.20 -0.35 -11.14
CA TRP A 67 -3.21 -0.63 -12.57
C TRP A 67 -4.35 -1.59 -12.89
N ASP A 68 -5.32 -1.10 -13.65
CA ASP A 68 -6.45 -1.86 -14.17
C ASP A 68 -6.64 -1.57 -15.67
N ASN A 69 -6.75 -2.63 -16.48
CA ASN A 69 -7.03 -2.54 -17.93
C ASN A 69 -6.18 -1.51 -18.70
N GLY A 70 -4.89 -1.40 -18.37
CA GLY A 70 -3.95 -0.47 -19.01
C GLY A 70 -4.07 1.00 -18.56
N ARG A 71 -4.92 1.28 -17.57
CA ARG A 71 -5.06 2.60 -16.93
C ARG A 71 -4.55 2.54 -15.50
N MET A 72 -3.94 3.64 -15.06
CA MET A 72 -3.57 3.84 -13.66
C MET A 72 -4.67 4.66 -13.00
N LYS A 73 -5.26 4.13 -11.93
CA LYS A 73 -6.13 4.87 -11.01
C LYS A 73 -5.35 5.12 -9.72
N THR A 74 -5.41 6.33 -9.18
CA THR A 74 -4.77 6.67 -7.90
C THR A 74 -5.85 6.85 -6.85
N LEU A 75 -5.68 6.19 -5.72
CA LEU A 75 -6.46 6.39 -4.51
C LEU A 75 -5.66 7.29 -3.59
N GLU A 76 -6.08 8.55 -3.49
CA GLU A 76 -5.55 9.47 -2.48
C GLU A 76 -6.16 9.07 -1.13
N MET A 77 -5.30 8.67 -0.19
CA MET A 77 -5.76 8.20 1.10
C MET A 77 -5.80 9.35 2.09
N PHE A 78 -7.01 9.72 2.48
CA PHE A 78 -7.25 10.66 3.56
C PHE A 78 -7.24 9.91 4.89
N THR A 79 -6.19 10.10 5.70
CA THR A 79 -6.00 9.72 7.12
C THR A 79 -6.32 8.27 7.59
N CYS A 80 -5.61 7.81 8.64
CA CYS A 80 -5.83 6.50 9.26
C CYS A 80 -7.27 6.27 9.77
N GLU A 81 -8.01 7.35 10.07
CA GLU A 81 -9.40 7.31 10.56
C GLU A 81 -10.40 6.85 9.48
N GLN A 82 -10.07 7.00 8.20
CA GLN A 82 -10.96 6.61 7.09
C GLN A 82 -10.70 5.17 6.63
N LEU A 83 -9.47 4.66 6.80
CA LEU A 83 -9.14 3.25 6.62
C LEU A 83 -9.84 2.34 7.62
N GLY A 84 -9.97 2.77 8.88
CA GLY A 84 -10.70 2.02 9.91
C GLY A 84 -12.21 1.91 9.69
N LYS A 85 -12.76 2.61 8.69
CA LYS A 85 -14.20 2.64 8.36
C LYS A 85 -14.56 1.84 7.11
N GLU A 86 -13.65 1.03 6.56
CA GLU A 86 -13.86 0.17 5.36
C GLU A 86 -14.37 0.90 4.11
N THR A 87 -14.29 2.24 4.05
CA THR A 87 -14.85 3.02 2.94
C THR A 87 -13.74 3.74 2.18
N ILE A 88 -13.04 3.00 1.31
CA ILE A 88 -12.13 3.61 0.33
C ILE A 88 -12.99 4.11 -0.84
N LYS A 89 -13.01 5.42 -1.06
CA LYS A 89 -13.68 6.02 -2.21
C LYS A 89 -12.68 6.18 -3.35
N PHE A 90 -13.03 5.65 -4.50
CA PHE A 90 -12.31 5.85 -5.76
C PHE A 90 -12.82 7.14 -6.39
N ASP A 91 -11.90 8.02 -6.81
CA ASP A 91 -12.27 9.10 -7.72
C ASP A 91 -12.72 8.47 -9.04
N GLU A 92 -14.04 8.53 -9.24
CA GLU A 92 -14.80 8.00 -10.38
C GLU A 92 -14.77 6.48 -10.55
N GLU A 93 -15.51 5.77 -9.69
CA GLU A 93 -16.50 4.73 -10.05
C GLU A 93 -16.86 3.92 -8.80
N VAL A 94 -18.08 4.11 -8.29
CA VAL A 94 -18.76 3.08 -7.49
C VAL A 94 -19.44 2.15 -8.50
N ALA A 95 -18.77 1.06 -8.86
CA ALA A 95 -19.37 0.03 -9.70
C ALA A 95 -19.81 -1.15 -8.82
N GLY A 96 -21.14 -1.26 -8.66
CA GLY A 96 -21.94 -2.49 -8.50
C GLY A 96 -21.64 -3.42 -7.34
#